data_AF-A0A7Y0CWA1-F1
#
_entry.id   AF-A0A7Y0CWA1-F1
#
_cell.length_a   1.000
_cell.length_b   1.000
_cell.length_c   1.000
_cell.angle_alpha   90.00
_cell.angle_beta   90.00
_cell.angle_gamma   90.00
#
_symmetry.space_group_name_H-M   'P 1'
#
loop_
_entity.id
_entity.type
_entity.pdbx_description
1 polymer ?
#
loop_
_entity_poly.entity_id
_entity_poly.type
_entity_poly.pdbx_seq_one_letter_code
_entity_poly.pdbx_strand_id
1 'polypeptide(L)'
;MSDQLGTIAVIGTGVLLVVLVVLVVIFVAVGRRDARRRRRELPSGASDAARAERDAESTASLRSRANASLVGIDDAVRGWEQELGFAQAQFGSQAAAPLESAVAAAKVSVARAFTLRAELDDAAPSSEPRTRTVATEIIRICRAVTRDLELHAQDFDAERAAQAQAPAMLDGATRQAQGLGARNTAARASLETLAHLYSDAALAPVVTHPDLVDALAGEAAGSVATGRAALAHADLMAAVAAARAAQSALARATGLLDSIDRLSAQLQDAASHLGGAVTALREEMAAAQRLAPADTAVISATAAATAAIKAAQHASTGGDPLGGLRVLTQRQADLAAVLAPLRERADRA
;
A
#
# COMPACT_ATOMS: atom_id res chain seq x y z
N MET A 1 6.31 42.56 35.31
CA MET A 1 5.67 41.25 35.55
C MET A 1 4.16 41.27 35.21
N SER A 2 3.75 42.07 34.23
CA SER A 2 2.33 42.25 33.85
C SER A 2 2.02 41.99 32.36
N ASP A 3 3.03 41.87 31.49
CA ASP A 3 2.80 41.69 30.03
C ASP A 3 2.82 40.24 29.53
N GLN A 4 3.26 39.27 30.35
CA GLN A 4 3.33 37.86 29.93
C GLN A 4 2.05 37.06 30.16
N LEU A 5 1.07 37.61 30.89
CA LEU A 5 -0.22 36.95 31.16
C LEU A 5 -1.29 37.29 30.11
N GLY A 6 -1.13 38.37 29.34
CA GLY A 6 -2.07 38.74 28.27
C GLY A 6 -1.92 37.87 27.01
N THR A 7 -0.71 37.40 26.70
CA THR A 7 -0.42 36.67 25.45
C THR A 7 -0.91 35.23 25.48
N ILE A 8 -0.91 34.57 26.64
CA ILE A 8 -1.38 33.18 26.80
C ILE A 8 -2.91 33.10 26.68
N ALA A 9 -3.64 34.13 27.14
CA ALA A 9 -5.10 34.17 27.06
C ALA A 9 -5.63 34.38 25.62
N VAL A 10 -4.89 35.11 24.78
CA VAL A 10 -5.25 35.39 23.37
C VAL A 10 -4.96 34.19 22.46
N ILE A 11 -3.91 33.42 22.73
CA ILE A 11 -3.59 32.20 21.97
C ILE A 11 -4.60 31.09 22.28
N GLY A 12 -5.05 30.96 23.54
CA GLY A 12 -6.06 29.97 23.92
C GLY A 12 -7.45 30.20 23.30
N THR A 13 -7.85 31.46 23.09
CA THR A 13 -9.14 31.80 22.47
C THR A 13 -9.12 31.63 20.94
N GLY A 14 -7.98 31.90 20.29
CA GLY A 14 -7.79 31.66 18.86
C GLY A 14 -7.83 30.16 18.51
N VAL A 15 -7.15 29.32 19.29
CA VAL A 15 -7.16 27.86 19.11
C VAL A 15 -8.56 27.27 19.36
N LEU A 16 -9.31 27.77 20.34
CA LEU A 16 -10.68 27.31 20.62
C LEU A 16 -11.65 27.65 19.48
N LEU A 17 -11.51 28.83 18.86
CA LEU A 17 -12.33 29.25 17.71
C LEU A 17 -12.00 28.45 16.44
N VAL A 18 -10.72 28.14 16.19
CA VAL A 18 -10.30 27.31 15.05
C VAL A 18 -10.78 25.86 15.22
N VAL A 19 -10.69 25.30 16.43
CA VAL A 19 -11.25 23.97 16.73
C VAL A 19 -12.78 23.97 16.57
N LEU A 20 -13.48 25.03 16.97
CA LEU A 20 -14.93 25.13 16.81
C LEU A 20 -15.36 25.19 15.33
N VAL A 21 -14.65 25.97 14.50
CA VAL A 21 -14.94 26.09 13.06
C VAL A 21 -14.64 24.76 12.34
N VAL A 22 -13.51 24.12 12.64
CA VAL A 22 -13.15 22.80 12.10
C VAL A 22 -14.17 21.74 12.53
N LEU A 23 -14.63 21.76 13.79
CA LEU A 23 -15.66 20.83 14.26
C LEU A 23 -17.01 21.06 13.59
N VAL A 24 -17.41 22.31 13.29
CA VAL A 24 -18.64 22.61 12.55
C VAL A 24 -18.54 22.14 11.11
N VAL A 25 -17.39 22.32 10.45
CA VAL A 25 -17.14 21.84 9.08
C VAL A 25 -17.14 20.31 9.03
N ILE A 26 -16.49 19.64 10.00
CA ILE A 26 -16.50 18.18 10.14
C ILE A 26 -17.92 17.67 10.43
N PHE A 27 -18.68 18.32 11.30
CA PHE A 27 -20.06 17.91 11.62
C PHE A 27 -20.98 18.01 10.40
N VAL A 28 -20.86 19.08 9.61
CA VAL A 28 -21.60 19.25 8.35
C VAL A 28 -21.15 18.23 7.28
N ALA A 29 -19.84 17.98 7.16
CA ALA A 29 -19.28 17.04 6.20
C ALA A 29 -19.63 15.57 6.52
N VAL A 30 -19.55 15.18 7.80
CA VAL A 30 -19.92 13.83 8.28
C VAL A 30 -21.43 13.62 8.23
N GLY A 31 -22.24 14.62 8.61
CA GLY A 31 -23.70 14.56 8.44
C GLY A 31 -24.11 14.38 6.97
N ARG A 32 -23.40 15.02 6.05
CA ARG A 32 -23.58 14.82 4.59
C ARG A 32 -23.04 13.47 4.10
N ARG A 33 -21.98 12.93 4.70
CA ARG A 33 -21.42 11.61 4.36
C ARG A 33 -22.31 10.47 4.87
N ASP A 34 -22.86 10.56 6.08
CA ASP A 34 -23.74 9.55 6.66
C ASP A 34 -25.10 9.51 5.94
N ALA A 35 -25.65 10.69 5.59
CA ALA A 35 -26.82 10.79 4.72
C ALA A 35 -26.59 10.20 3.31
N ARG A 36 -25.35 10.21 2.82
CA ARG A 36 -24.94 9.57 1.54
C ARG A 36 -24.65 8.08 1.69
N ARG A 37 -24.18 7.62 2.85
CA ARG A 37 -23.97 6.19 3.17
C ARG A 37 -25.32 5.47 3.34
N ARG A 38 -26.29 6.08 4.03
CA ARG A 38 -27.66 5.56 4.14
C ARG A 38 -28.40 5.48 2.80
N ARG A 39 -27.97 6.27 1.80
CA ARG A 39 -28.48 6.20 0.41
C ARG A 39 -27.72 5.20 -0.48
N ARG A 40 -26.67 4.55 0.03
CA ARG A 40 -25.85 3.57 -0.72
C ARG A 40 -26.24 2.12 -0.46
N GLU A 41 -27.26 1.87 0.37
CA GLU A 41 -27.92 0.56 0.50
C GLU A 41 -29.17 0.47 -0.40
N LEU A 42 -29.10 1.00 -1.62
CA LEU A 42 -30.15 0.78 -2.63
C LEU A 42 -29.67 -0.17 -3.74
N PRO A 43 -30.52 -1.10 -4.22
CA PRO A 43 -30.12 -2.14 -5.15
C PRO A 43 -29.60 -1.60 -6.50
N SER A 44 -28.86 -2.44 -7.21
CA SER A 44 -28.16 -2.25 -8.49
C SER A 44 -29.01 -1.84 -9.71
N GLY A 45 -30.23 -1.32 -9.51
CA GLY A 45 -31.01 -0.58 -10.52
C GLY A 45 -30.85 0.95 -10.46
N ALA A 46 -30.13 1.47 -9.45
CA ALA A 46 -29.95 2.91 -9.22
C ALA A 46 -29.15 3.63 -10.31
N SER A 47 -28.30 2.94 -11.09
CA SER A 47 -27.52 3.56 -12.17
C SER A 47 -28.38 3.92 -13.39
N ASP A 48 -29.35 3.06 -13.72
CA ASP A 48 -30.27 3.25 -14.84
C ASP A 48 -31.45 4.14 -14.45
N ALA A 49 -31.94 4.02 -13.21
CA ALA A 49 -32.90 4.97 -12.63
C ALA A 49 -32.31 6.38 -12.50
N ALA A 50 -31.05 6.54 -12.04
CA ALA A 50 -30.39 7.84 -12.01
C ALA A 50 -30.06 8.38 -13.41
N ARG A 51 -29.99 7.52 -14.45
CA ARG A 51 -29.84 7.94 -15.86
C ARG A 51 -31.18 8.42 -16.41
N ALA A 52 -32.26 7.66 -16.17
CA ALA A 52 -33.62 8.02 -16.53
C ALA A 52 -34.14 9.27 -15.79
N GLU A 53 -33.81 9.46 -14.50
CA GLU A 53 -34.09 10.68 -13.74
C GLU A 53 -33.31 11.89 -14.27
N ARG A 54 -32.06 11.69 -14.72
CA ARG A 54 -31.27 12.73 -15.39
C ARG A 54 -31.85 13.10 -16.75
N ASP A 55 -32.53 12.20 -17.43
CA ASP A 55 -33.20 12.45 -18.70
C ASP A 55 -34.61 13.05 -18.49
N ALA A 56 -35.25 12.77 -17.36
CA ALA A 56 -36.52 13.36 -16.92
C ALA A 56 -36.37 14.71 -16.19
N GLU A 57 -35.15 15.10 -15.80
CA GLU A 57 -34.88 16.37 -15.12
C GLU A 57 -35.22 17.54 -16.05
N SER A 58 -36.09 18.44 -15.62
CA SER A 58 -36.44 19.63 -16.40
C SER A 58 -35.22 20.54 -16.59
N THR A 59 -35.15 21.21 -17.73
CA THR A 59 -34.10 22.20 -18.02
C THR A 59 -34.04 23.30 -16.95
N ALA A 60 -35.18 23.64 -16.34
CA ALA A 60 -35.27 24.56 -15.20
C ALA A 60 -34.59 24.02 -13.93
N SER A 61 -34.78 22.73 -13.58
CA SER A 61 -34.09 22.09 -12.46
C SER A 61 -32.57 22.08 -12.67
N LEU A 62 -32.14 21.76 -13.89
CA LEU A 62 -30.70 21.75 -14.24
C LEU A 62 -30.07 23.15 -14.12
N ARG A 63 -30.78 24.20 -14.59
CA ARG A 63 -30.35 25.60 -14.40
C ARG A 63 -30.26 25.97 -12.91
N SER A 64 -31.27 25.62 -12.12
CA SER A 64 -31.29 25.86 -10.67
C SER A 64 -30.08 25.22 -9.98
N ARG A 65 -29.76 23.95 -10.33
CA ARG A 65 -28.59 23.25 -9.82
C ARG A 65 -27.26 23.83 -10.29
N ALA A 66 -27.17 24.30 -11.53
CA ALA A 66 -25.99 24.99 -12.03
C ALA A 66 -25.73 26.27 -11.21
N ASN A 67 -26.78 27.06 -10.97
CA ASN A 67 -26.70 28.27 -10.14
C ASN A 67 -26.29 27.97 -8.71
N ALA A 68 -26.91 26.98 -8.07
CA ALA A 68 -26.53 26.56 -6.73
C ALA A 68 -25.07 26.04 -6.66
N SER A 69 -24.60 25.36 -7.72
CA SER A 69 -23.21 24.90 -7.80
C SER A 69 -22.22 26.05 -7.93
N LEU A 70 -22.58 27.13 -8.64
CA LEU A 70 -21.76 28.35 -8.78
C LEU A 70 -21.62 29.09 -7.45
N VAL A 71 -22.70 29.24 -6.69
CA VAL A 71 -22.64 29.84 -5.35
C VAL A 71 -21.76 29.00 -4.43
N GLY A 72 -22.00 27.68 -4.40
CA GLY A 72 -21.24 26.78 -3.54
C GLY A 72 -19.74 26.72 -3.88
N ILE A 73 -19.37 26.84 -5.17
CA ILE A 73 -17.95 26.85 -5.54
C ILE A 73 -17.28 28.20 -5.29
N ASP A 74 -17.97 29.33 -5.42
CA ASP A 74 -17.43 30.65 -5.07
C ASP A 74 -17.11 30.73 -3.56
N ASP A 75 -18.06 30.31 -2.72
CA ASP A 75 -17.86 30.24 -1.27
C ASP A 75 -16.71 29.30 -0.90
N ALA A 76 -16.63 28.14 -1.55
CA ALA A 76 -15.54 27.19 -1.33
C ALA A 76 -14.19 27.79 -1.71
N VAL A 77 -14.05 28.40 -2.88
CA VAL A 77 -12.79 29.02 -3.32
C VAL A 77 -12.34 30.10 -2.34
N ARG A 78 -13.26 30.94 -1.83
CA ARG A 78 -12.92 31.94 -0.80
C ARG A 78 -12.41 31.31 0.49
N GLY A 79 -13.06 30.23 0.95
CA GLY A 79 -12.56 29.46 2.10
C GLY A 79 -11.15 28.92 1.85
N TRP A 80 -10.90 28.42 0.65
CA TRP A 80 -9.59 27.89 0.25
C TRP A 80 -8.49 28.95 0.12
N GLU A 81 -8.83 30.19 -0.27
CA GLU A 81 -7.89 31.31 -0.22
C GLU A 81 -7.47 31.65 1.21
N GLN A 82 -8.40 31.59 2.17
CA GLN A 82 -8.11 31.81 3.59
C GLN A 82 -7.19 30.72 4.12
N GLU A 83 -7.50 29.45 3.84
CA GLU A 83 -6.65 28.30 4.19
C GLU A 83 -5.25 28.40 3.56
N LEU A 84 -5.15 28.86 2.31
CA LEU A 84 -3.86 29.11 1.68
C LEU A 84 -3.06 30.18 2.44
N GLY A 85 -3.70 31.27 2.86
CA GLY A 85 -3.06 32.31 3.69
C GLY A 85 -2.54 31.75 5.02
N PHE A 86 -3.31 30.87 5.67
CA PHE A 86 -2.86 30.19 6.89
C PHE A 86 -1.70 29.23 6.62
N ALA A 87 -1.78 28.43 5.55
CA ALA A 87 -0.72 27.50 5.18
C ALA A 87 0.60 28.23 4.85
N GLN A 88 0.54 29.35 4.15
CA GLN A 88 1.71 30.19 3.86
C GLN A 88 2.31 30.80 5.13
N ALA A 89 1.48 31.24 6.08
CA ALA A 89 1.96 31.77 7.36
C ALA A 89 2.60 30.70 8.25
N GLN A 90 2.05 29.48 8.24
CA GLN A 90 2.51 28.39 9.11
C GLN A 90 3.70 27.62 8.53
N PHE A 91 3.70 27.35 7.21
CA PHE A 91 4.66 26.45 6.56
C PHE A 91 5.59 27.17 5.57
N GLY A 92 5.34 28.45 5.30
CA GLY A 92 6.05 29.21 4.28
C GLY A 92 5.50 28.97 2.87
N SER A 93 5.84 29.88 1.95
CA SER A 93 5.33 29.89 0.58
C SER A 93 5.74 28.65 -0.22
N GLN A 94 6.96 28.16 -0.05
CA GLN A 94 7.45 27.00 -0.79
C GLN A 94 6.66 25.72 -0.48
N ALA A 95 6.31 25.49 0.80
CA ALA A 95 5.52 24.34 1.22
C ALA A 95 4.05 24.46 0.79
N ALA A 96 3.53 25.69 0.72
CA ALA A 96 2.15 25.98 0.31
C ALA A 96 1.94 26.05 -1.23
N ALA A 97 3.01 25.99 -2.03
CA ALA A 97 2.96 26.15 -3.49
C ALA A 97 1.99 25.19 -4.21
N PRO A 98 1.84 23.91 -3.83
CA PRO A 98 0.84 23.03 -4.45
C PRO A 98 -0.59 23.52 -4.23
N LEU A 99 -0.92 23.96 -3.01
CA LEU A 99 -2.24 24.51 -2.69
C LEU A 99 -2.46 25.84 -3.41
N GLU A 100 -1.44 26.69 -3.50
CA GLU A 100 -1.49 27.94 -4.26
C GLU A 100 -1.83 27.70 -5.73
N SER A 101 -1.16 26.73 -6.36
CA SER A 101 -1.44 26.33 -7.74
C SER A 101 -2.87 25.79 -7.90
N ALA A 102 -3.35 24.98 -6.96
CA ALA A 102 -4.71 24.44 -6.99
C ALA A 102 -5.77 25.54 -6.86
N VAL A 103 -5.58 26.47 -5.93
CA VAL A 103 -6.47 27.63 -5.75
C VAL A 103 -6.46 28.54 -6.99
N ALA A 104 -5.30 28.78 -7.60
CA ALA A 104 -5.20 29.53 -8.84
C ALA A 104 -5.95 28.84 -10.01
N ALA A 105 -5.78 27.53 -10.18
CA ALA A 105 -6.48 26.75 -11.20
C ALA A 105 -8.00 26.70 -10.96
N ALA A 106 -8.41 26.61 -9.70
CA ALA A 106 -9.80 26.68 -9.28
C ALA A 106 -10.45 28.01 -9.70
N LYS A 107 -9.79 29.15 -9.45
CA LYS A 107 -10.27 30.48 -9.86
C LYS A 107 -10.49 30.59 -11.36
N VAL A 108 -9.54 30.11 -12.17
CA VAL A 108 -9.67 30.12 -13.63
C VAL A 108 -10.88 29.29 -14.08
N SER A 109 -11.06 28.11 -13.48
CA SER A 109 -12.17 27.22 -13.80
C SER A 109 -13.52 27.79 -13.38
N VAL A 110 -13.59 28.41 -12.20
CA VAL A 110 -14.80 29.08 -11.71
C VAL A 110 -15.15 30.30 -12.56
N ALA A 111 -14.16 31.10 -12.97
CA ALA A 111 -14.38 32.22 -13.90
C ALA A 111 -14.99 31.73 -15.23
N ARG A 112 -14.48 30.63 -15.79
CA ARG A 112 -15.07 29.99 -16.98
C ARG A 112 -16.52 29.55 -16.75
N ALA A 113 -16.82 28.98 -15.57
CA ALA A 113 -18.19 28.58 -15.24
C ALA A 113 -19.14 29.78 -15.15
N PHE A 114 -18.67 30.93 -14.65
CA PHE A 114 -19.44 32.18 -14.67
C PHE A 114 -19.61 32.77 -16.09
N THR A 115 -18.65 32.62 -16.99
CA THR A 115 -18.83 32.97 -18.41
C THR A 115 -19.93 32.12 -19.05
N LEU A 116 -19.93 30.82 -18.80
CA LEU A 116 -20.99 29.91 -19.27
C LEU A 116 -22.35 30.25 -18.65
N ARG A 117 -22.37 30.75 -17.41
CA ARG A 117 -23.59 31.23 -16.77
C ARG A 117 -24.17 32.44 -17.48
N ALA A 118 -23.34 33.39 -17.90
CA ALA A 118 -23.78 34.54 -18.70
C ALA A 118 -24.43 34.09 -20.02
N GLU A 119 -23.85 33.10 -20.70
CA GLU A 119 -24.46 32.51 -21.92
C GLU A 119 -25.85 31.90 -21.66
N LEU A 120 -26.10 31.35 -20.47
CA LEU A 120 -27.42 30.82 -20.08
C LEU A 120 -28.45 31.92 -19.81
N ASP A 121 -28.01 33.08 -19.36
CA ASP A 121 -28.90 34.21 -19.07
C ASP A 121 -29.28 34.97 -20.34
N ASP A 122 -28.40 34.97 -21.35
CA ASP A 122 -28.65 35.55 -22.68
C ASP A 122 -29.40 34.60 -23.64
N ALA A 123 -29.72 33.38 -23.22
CA ALA A 123 -30.29 32.34 -24.07
C ALA A 123 -31.80 32.54 -24.35
N ALA A 124 -32.18 32.60 -25.63
CA ALA A 124 -33.58 32.70 -26.07
C ALA A 124 -34.40 31.40 -25.76
N PRO A 125 -35.74 31.48 -25.67
CA PRO A 125 -36.60 30.35 -25.31
C PRO A 125 -36.47 29.10 -26.20
N SER A 126 -36.06 29.25 -27.47
CA SER A 126 -35.88 28.14 -28.43
C SER A 126 -34.54 27.38 -28.30
N SER A 127 -33.71 27.69 -27.30
CA SER A 127 -32.36 27.16 -27.13
C SER A 127 -32.23 26.02 -26.11
N GLU A 128 -33.32 25.32 -25.81
CA GLU A 128 -33.39 24.34 -24.72
C GLU A 128 -32.28 23.26 -24.72
N PRO A 129 -31.91 22.62 -25.86
CA PRO A 129 -30.81 21.66 -25.90
C PRO A 129 -29.44 22.29 -25.57
N ARG A 130 -29.22 23.54 -26.00
CA ARG A 130 -28.00 24.29 -25.69
C ARG A 130 -27.96 24.67 -24.21
N THR A 131 -29.08 25.16 -23.66
CA THR A 131 -29.25 25.46 -22.24
C THR A 131 -28.89 24.25 -21.38
N ARG A 132 -29.37 23.06 -21.76
CA ARG A 132 -29.06 21.81 -21.05
C ARG A 132 -27.58 21.46 -21.08
N THR A 133 -26.95 21.62 -22.26
CA THR A 133 -25.52 21.35 -22.44
C THR A 133 -24.67 22.27 -21.57
N VAL A 134 -24.93 23.58 -21.62
CA VAL A 134 -24.18 24.58 -20.86
C VAL A 134 -24.38 24.43 -19.35
N ALA A 135 -25.61 24.21 -18.87
CA ALA A 135 -25.87 23.97 -17.45
C ALA A 135 -25.20 22.70 -16.93
N THR A 136 -25.15 21.64 -17.75
CA THR A 136 -24.41 20.40 -17.42
C THR A 136 -22.91 20.67 -17.31
N GLU A 137 -22.36 21.46 -18.22
CA GLU A 137 -20.94 21.83 -18.23
C GLU A 137 -20.55 22.65 -17.00
N ILE A 138 -21.38 23.62 -16.59
CA ILE A 138 -21.18 24.39 -15.34
C ILE A 138 -21.11 23.44 -14.13
N ILE A 139 -22.07 22.53 -14.00
CA ILE A 139 -22.11 21.55 -12.90
C ILE A 139 -20.85 20.66 -12.93
N ARG A 140 -20.40 20.26 -14.13
CA ARG A 140 -19.20 19.44 -14.30
C ARG A 140 -17.95 20.18 -13.84
N ILE A 141 -17.78 21.45 -14.24
CA ILE A 141 -16.65 22.30 -13.84
C ILE A 141 -16.66 22.48 -12.32
N CYS A 142 -17.78 22.92 -11.74
CA CYS A 142 -17.88 23.13 -10.29
C CYS A 142 -17.51 21.88 -9.51
N ARG A 143 -18.03 20.70 -9.93
CA ARG A 143 -17.72 19.42 -9.28
C ARG A 143 -16.25 19.03 -9.41
N ALA A 144 -15.62 19.30 -10.56
CA ALA A 144 -14.21 19.00 -10.76
C ALA A 144 -13.34 19.86 -9.82
N VAL A 145 -13.62 21.17 -9.74
CA VAL A 145 -12.92 22.08 -8.84
C VAL A 145 -13.12 21.69 -7.37
N THR A 146 -14.36 21.39 -6.95
CA THR A 146 -14.61 20.93 -5.57
C THR A 146 -13.78 19.70 -5.24
N ARG A 147 -13.75 18.70 -6.13
CA ARG A 147 -13.00 17.46 -5.89
C ARG A 147 -11.51 17.72 -5.78
N ASP A 148 -10.96 18.55 -6.65
CA ASP A 148 -9.53 18.88 -6.68
C ASP A 148 -9.10 19.54 -5.36
N LEU A 149 -9.85 20.54 -4.91
CA LEU A 149 -9.60 21.20 -3.63
C LEU A 149 -9.81 20.25 -2.43
N GLU A 150 -10.85 19.40 -2.45
CA GLU A 150 -11.08 18.38 -1.41
C GLU A 150 -9.94 17.35 -1.28
N LEU A 151 -9.20 17.06 -2.35
CA LEU A 151 -8.03 16.18 -2.29
C LEU A 151 -6.89 16.84 -1.51
N HIS A 152 -6.61 18.11 -1.80
CA HIS A 152 -5.62 18.86 -1.04
C HIS A 152 -5.98 19.00 0.44
N ALA A 153 -7.27 19.12 0.79
CA ALA A 153 -7.71 19.12 2.21
C ALA A 153 -7.31 17.84 2.92
N GLN A 154 -7.56 16.71 2.25
CA GLN A 154 -7.25 15.40 2.80
C GLN A 154 -5.75 15.23 3.02
N ASP A 155 -4.90 15.78 2.15
CA ASP A 155 -3.45 15.74 2.32
C ASP A 155 -3.00 16.54 3.55
N PHE A 156 -3.52 17.76 3.75
CA PHE A 156 -3.22 18.55 4.95
C PHE A 156 -3.74 17.91 6.23
N ASP A 157 -4.95 17.34 6.19
CA ASP A 157 -5.53 16.61 7.33
C ASP A 157 -4.69 15.37 7.67
N ALA A 158 -4.22 14.63 6.65
CA ALA A 158 -3.36 13.48 6.83
C ALA A 158 -2.00 13.87 7.44
N GLU A 159 -1.41 14.98 6.99
CA GLU A 159 -0.15 15.48 7.57
C GLU A 159 -0.35 15.96 9.01
N ARG A 160 -1.42 16.70 9.32
CA ARG A 160 -1.77 17.07 10.72
C ARG A 160 -1.98 15.83 11.60
N ALA A 161 -2.69 14.82 11.09
CA ALA A 161 -2.89 13.57 11.81
C ALA A 161 -1.56 12.84 12.05
N ALA A 162 -0.67 12.81 11.06
CA ALA A 162 0.66 12.22 11.20
C ALA A 162 1.50 12.96 12.25
N GLN A 163 1.50 14.29 12.23
CA GLN A 163 2.18 15.12 13.23
C GLN A 163 1.66 14.87 14.64
N ALA A 164 0.34 14.80 14.82
CA ALA A 164 -0.28 14.47 16.11
C ALA A 164 0.09 13.07 16.61
N GLN A 165 0.28 12.11 15.69
CA GLN A 165 0.65 10.73 16.01
C GLN A 165 2.17 10.53 16.21
N ALA A 166 3.02 11.46 15.76
CA ALA A 166 4.47 11.29 15.76
C ALA A 166 5.05 10.89 17.14
N PRO A 167 4.64 11.49 18.29
CA PRO A 167 5.12 11.04 19.60
C PRO A 167 4.79 9.57 19.89
N ALA A 168 3.53 9.17 19.64
CA ALA A 168 3.09 7.79 19.86
C ALA A 168 3.79 6.80 18.92
N MET A 169 4.05 7.21 17.67
CA MET A 169 4.82 6.40 16.70
C MET A 169 6.26 6.17 17.17
N LEU A 170 6.94 7.20 17.69
CA LEU A 170 8.30 7.09 18.22
C LEU A 170 8.37 6.19 19.47
N ASP A 171 7.37 6.27 20.35
CA ASP A 171 7.28 5.38 21.51
C ASP A 171 6.98 3.93 21.11
N GLY A 172 6.11 3.74 20.11
CA GLY A 172 5.87 2.44 19.50
C GLY A 172 7.13 1.83 18.89
N ALA A 173 7.88 2.63 18.12
CA ALA A 173 9.15 2.21 17.53
C ALA A 173 10.18 1.84 18.59
N THR A 174 10.25 2.58 19.71
CA THR A 174 11.13 2.26 20.84
C THR A 174 10.80 0.87 21.42
N ARG A 175 9.52 0.59 21.69
CA ARG A 175 9.10 -0.72 22.23
C ARG A 175 9.37 -1.86 21.25
N GLN A 176 9.10 -1.65 19.97
CA GLN A 176 9.36 -2.65 18.93
C GLN A 176 10.86 -2.94 18.79
N ALA A 177 11.71 -1.92 18.84
CA ALA A 177 13.17 -2.08 18.83
C ALA A 177 13.66 -2.93 20.02
N GLN A 178 13.10 -2.73 21.21
CA GLN A 178 13.42 -3.55 22.38
C GLN A 178 13.04 -5.02 22.19
N GLY A 179 11.90 -5.30 21.54
CA GLY A 179 11.46 -6.66 21.22
C GLY A 179 12.33 -7.37 20.16
N LEU A 180 12.95 -6.61 19.25
CA LEU A 180 13.80 -7.20 18.19
C LEU A 180 15.05 -7.89 18.75
N GLY A 181 15.66 -7.37 19.82
CA GLY A 181 16.87 -7.97 20.38
C GLY A 181 16.66 -9.41 20.86
N ALA A 182 15.53 -9.66 21.53
CA ALA A 182 15.16 -11.01 21.98
C ALA A 182 14.89 -11.95 20.79
N ARG A 183 14.17 -11.47 19.75
CA ARG A 183 13.94 -12.26 18.53
C ARG A 183 15.23 -12.54 17.77
N ASN A 184 16.15 -11.57 17.68
CA ASN A 184 17.42 -11.75 16.97
C ASN A 184 18.32 -12.78 17.68
N THR A 185 18.33 -12.75 19.02
CA THR A 185 19.02 -13.76 19.84
C THR A 185 18.47 -15.16 19.58
N ALA A 186 17.14 -15.31 19.56
CA ALA A 186 16.49 -16.58 19.23
C ALA A 186 16.81 -17.03 17.80
N ALA A 187 16.82 -16.11 16.83
CA ALA A 187 17.14 -16.41 15.44
C ALA A 187 18.58 -16.89 15.25
N ARG A 188 19.56 -16.29 15.97
CA ARG A 188 20.95 -16.76 15.99
C ARG A 188 21.06 -18.21 16.50
N ALA A 189 20.40 -18.52 17.63
CA ALA A 189 20.38 -19.87 18.18
C ALA A 189 19.70 -20.88 17.24
N SER A 190 18.62 -20.47 16.55
CA SER A 190 17.99 -21.29 15.51
C SER A 190 18.93 -21.57 14.34
N LEU A 191 19.68 -20.57 13.87
CA LEU A 191 20.66 -20.75 12.80
C LEU A 191 21.81 -21.68 13.21
N GLU A 192 22.31 -21.58 14.43
CA GLU A 192 23.30 -22.52 14.98
C GLU A 192 22.77 -23.95 14.98
N THR A 193 21.52 -24.14 15.40
CA THR A 193 20.86 -25.46 15.37
C THR A 193 20.73 -25.98 13.94
N LEU A 194 20.32 -25.13 12.99
CA LEU A 194 20.20 -25.48 11.59
C LEU A 194 21.55 -25.82 10.95
N ALA A 195 22.63 -25.15 11.35
CA ALA A 195 23.98 -25.40 10.85
C ALA A 195 24.52 -26.79 11.24
N HIS A 196 23.98 -27.39 12.31
CA HIS A 196 24.26 -28.79 12.65
C HIS A 196 23.45 -29.79 11.80
N LEU A 197 22.38 -29.36 11.14
CA LEU A 197 21.44 -30.22 10.42
C LEU A 197 21.55 -30.10 8.90
N TYR A 198 22.03 -28.97 8.40
CA TYR A 198 22.04 -28.62 6.98
C TYR A 198 23.35 -27.98 6.56
N SER A 199 23.68 -28.10 5.27
CA SER A 199 24.92 -27.53 4.71
C SER A 199 24.91 -26.00 4.67
N ASP A 200 26.10 -25.39 4.66
CA ASP A 200 26.26 -23.93 4.49
C ASP A 200 25.55 -23.37 3.26
N ALA A 201 25.55 -24.12 2.15
CA ALA A 201 24.86 -23.74 0.92
C ALA A 201 23.34 -23.59 1.12
N ALA A 202 22.74 -24.41 1.98
CA ALA A 202 21.32 -24.35 2.30
C ALA A 202 20.96 -23.13 3.16
N LEU A 203 21.88 -22.69 4.02
CA LEU A 203 21.70 -21.57 4.95
C LEU A 203 22.21 -20.23 4.41
N ALA A 204 23.01 -20.25 3.34
CA ALA A 204 23.60 -19.08 2.72
C ALA A 204 22.63 -17.90 2.50
N PRO A 205 21.34 -18.09 2.14
CA PRO A 205 20.43 -16.98 1.93
C PRO A 205 20.11 -16.16 3.19
N VAL A 206 20.30 -16.71 4.40
CA VAL A 206 19.85 -16.07 5.65
C VAL A 206 20.95 -15.92 6.71
N VAL A 207 22.14 -16.50 6.49
CA VAL A 207 23.20 -16.55 7.52
C VAL A 207 23.66 -15.17 8.00
N THR A 208 23.59 -14.15 7.14
CA THR A 208 23.97 -12.76 7.46
C THR A 208 22.82 -11.91 8.01
N HIS A 209 21.59 -12.43 7.99
CA HIS A 209 20.41 -11.67 8.40
C HIS A 209 20.46 -11.18 9.85
N PRO A 210 20.95 -11.94 10.85
CA PRO A 210 21.05 -11.44 12.21
C PRO A 210 21.91 -10.18 12.36
N ASP A 211 23.02 -10.09 11.63
CA ASP A 211 23.90 -8.91 11.68
C ASP A 211 23.23 -7.70 11.00
N LEU A 212 22.51 -7.93 9.91
CA LEU A 212 21.69 -6.89 9.26
C LEU A 212 20.55 -6.41 10.18
N VAL A 213 19.95 -7.31 10.97
CA VAL A 213 18.93 -6.95 11.96
C VAL A 213 19.51 -6.03 13.04
N ASP A 214 20.72 -6.29 13.54
CA ASP A 214 21.38 -5.42 14.52
C ASP A 214 21.66 -4.02 13.94
N ALA A 215 22.12 -3.94 12.68
CA ALA A 215 22.31 -2.67 11.98
C ALA A 215 21.00 -1.89 11.83
N LEU A 216 19.92 -2.55 11.40
CA LEU A 216 18.60 -1.94 11.25
C LEU A 216 17.99 -1.52 12.60
N ALA A 217 18.25 -2.26 13.68
CA ALA A 217 17.86 -1.86 15.02
C ALA A 217 18.59 -0.57 15.46
N GLY A 218 19.88 -0.45 15.12
CA GLY A 218 20.66 0.77 15.30
C GLY A 218 20.10 1.95 14.51
N GLU A 219 19.77 1.75 13.22
CA GLU A 219 19.11 2.77 12.37
C GLU A 219 17.78 3.23 12.97
N ALA A 220 16.97 2.29 13.46
CA ALA A 220 15.69 2.60 14.08
C ALA A 220 15.87 3.42 15.36
N ALA A 221 16.82 3.04 16.22
CA ALA A 221 17.13 3.77 17.46
C ALA A 221 17.65 5.19 17.17
N GLY A 222 18.54 5.35 16.19
CA GLY A 222 19.03 6.65 15.74
C GLY A 222 17.89 7.53 15.20
N SER A 223 17.00 6.96 14.38
CA SER A 223 15.82 7.66 13.87
C SER A 223 14.88 8.09 14.99
N VAL A 224 14.66 7.24 16.00
CA VAL A 224 13.86 7.61 17.18
C VAL A 224 14.49 8.78 17.95
N ALA A 225 15.81 8.76 18.15
CA ALA A 225 16.51 9.85 18.82
C ALA A 225 16.37 11.18 18.06
N THR A 226 16.57 11.15 16.72
CA THR A 226 16.34 12.30 15.85
C THR A 226 14.91 12.82 15.95
N GLY A 227 13.92 11.93 15.91
CA GLY A 227 12.51 12.32 16.02
C GLY A 227 12.16 12.97 17.37
N ARG A 228 12.73 12.47 18.47
CA ARG A 228 12.55 13.08 19.80
C ARG A 228 13.21 14.45 19.90
N ALA A 229 14.39 14.63 19.32
CA ALA A 229 15.05 15.94 19.25
C ALA A 229 14.21 16.94 18.43
N ALA A 230 13.67 16.51 17.29
CA ALA A 230 12.77 17.32 16.48
C ALA A 230 11.51 17.76 17.25
N LEU A 231 10.89 16.86 18.02
CA LEU A 231 9.76 17.20 18.90
C LEU A 231 10.15 18.25 19.96
N ALA A 232 11.34 18.16 20.54
CA ALA A 232 11.82 19.13 21.53
C ALA A 232 12.01 20.54 20.93
N HIS A 233 12.26 20.63 19.63
CA HIS A 233 12.37 21.89 18.88
C HIS A 233 11.08 22.29 18.16
N ALA A 234 9.96 21.60 18.42
CA ALA A 234 8.68 21.80 17.75
C ALA A 234 8.71 21.62 16.21
N ASP A 235 9.69 20.89 15.69
CA ASP A 235 9.77 20.50 14.27
C ASP A 235 8.99 19.19 14.05
N LEU A 236 7.68 19.32 13.88
CA LEU A 236 6.78 18.19 13.73
C LEU A 236 6.99 17.42 12.42
N MET A 237 7.41 18.11 11.34
CA MET A 237 7.67 17.48 10.05
C MET A 237 8.90 16.56 10.12
N ALA A 238 9.99 17.04 10.71
CA ALA A 238 11.17 16.21 10.95
C ALA A 238 10.86 15.04 11.91
N ALA A 239 10.02 15.26 12.93
CA ALA A 239 9.60 14.20 13.83
C ALA A 239 8.81 13.08 13.12
N VAL A 240 7.86 13.43 12.24
CA VAL A 240 7.11 12.46 11.42
C VAL A 240 8.03 11.70 10.49
N ALA A 241 8.94 12.39 9.79
CA ALA A 241 9.90 11.76 8.88
C ALA A 241 10.79 10.74 9.61
N ALA A 242 11.31 11.13 10.78
CA ALA A 242 12.14 10.26 11.61
C ALA A 242 11.35 9.06 12.17
N ALA A 243 10.10 9.25 12.57
CA ALA A 243 9.23 8.17 13.02
C ALA A 243 8.95 7.15 11.90
N ARG A 244 8.65 7.63 10.68
CA ARG A 244 8.45 6.77 9.49
C ARG A 244 9.74 6.01 9.14
N ALA A 245 10.91 6.67 9.21
CA ALA A 245 12.20 6.03 9.00
C ALA A 245 12.47 4.89 10.02
N ALA A 246 12.20 5.14 11.30
CA ALA A 246 12.30 4.13 12.35
C ALA A 246 11.39 2.92 12.05
N GLN A 247 10.12 3.15 11.73
CA GLN A 247 9.18 2.09 11.38
C GLN A 247 9.63 1.27 10.16
N SER A 248 10.15 1.93 9.12
CA SER A 248 10.67 1.25 7.94
C SER A 248 11.86 0.33 8.27
N ALA A 249 12.82 0.80 9.08
CA ALA A 249 13.93 -0.02 9.55
C ALA A 249 13.45 -1.24 10.37
N LEU A 250 12.50 -1.04 11.28
CA LEU A 250 11.92 -2.11 12.09
C LEU A 250 11.15 -3.15 11.26
N ALA A 251 10.41 -2.71 10.24
CA ALA A 251 9.70 -3.58 9.31
C ALA A 251 10.68 -4.43 8.48
N ARG A 252 11.77 -3.83 7.97
CA ARG A 252 12.84 -4.55 7.28
C ARG A 252 13.50 -5.59 8.19
N ALA A 253 13.85 -5.22 9.42
CA ALA A 253 14.43 -6.13 10.40
C ALA A 253 13.49 -7.32 10.70
N THR A 254 12.20 -7.03 10.85
CA THR A 254 11.17 -8.06 11.07
C THR A 254 11.09 -9.03 9.88
N GLY A 255 11.08 -8.52 8.64
CA GLY A 255 11.05 -9.36 7.43
C GLY A 255 12.27 -10.27 7.28
N LEU A 256 13.45 -9.82 7.72
CA LEU A 256 14.67 -10.64 7.77
C LEU A 256 14.53 -11.78 8.79
N LEU A 257 14.05 -11.52 9.99
CA LEU A 257 13.80 -12.56 11.00
C LEU A 257 12.76 -13.58 10.50
N ASP A 258 11.66 -13.11 9.93
CA ASP A 258 10.62 -14.00 9.40
C ASP A 258 11.15 -14.85 8.23
N SER A 259 12.18 -14.39 7.50
CA SER A 259 12.80 -15.19 6.44
C SER A 259 13.64 -16.35 6.99
N ILE A 260 14.25 -16.20 8.17
CA ILE A 260 14.95 -17.28 8.88
C ILE A 260 13.93 -18.35 9.28
N ASP A 261 12.81 -17.93 9.88
CA ASP A 261 11.73 -18.83 10.28
C ASP A 261 11.15 -19.59 9.07
N ARG A 262 10.90 -18.87 7.96
CA ARG A 262 10.43 -19.49 6.70
C ARG A 262 11.43 -20.50 6.14
N LEU A 263 12.72 -20.16 6.08
CA LEU A 263 13.73 -21.09 5.56
C LEU A 263 13.82 -22.33 6.45
N SER A 264 13.78 -22.17 7.78
CA SER A 264 13.76 -23.28 8.73
C SER A 264 12.61 -24.25 8.43
N ALA A 265 11.38 -23.73 8.26
CA ALA A 265 10.22 -24.53 7.92
C ALA A 265 10.35 -25.21 6.55
N GLN A 266 10.86 -24.49 5.54
CA GLN A 266 11.09 -25.03 4.21
C GLN A 266 12.12 -26.16 4.18
N LEU A 267 13.21 -26.04 4.94
CA LEU A 267 14.24 -27.08 5.03
C LEU A 267 13.69 -28.34 5.72
N GLN A 268 12.93 -28.18 6.80
CA GLN A 268 12.28 -29.30 7.51
C GLN A 268 11.25 -30.01 6.62
N ASP A 269 10.39 -29.24 5.96
CA ASP A 269 9.40 -29.76 5.03
C ASP A 269 10.08 -30.51 3.87
N ALA A 270 11.12 -29.91 3.28
CA ALA A 270 11.89 -30.53 2.21
C ALA A 270 12.54 -31.85 2.65
N ALA A 271 13.17 -31.86 3.82
CA ALA A 271 13.78 -33.06 4.38
C ALA A 271 12.76 -34.20 4.56
N SER A 272 11.54 -33.87 5.00
CA SER A 272 10.46 -34.86 5.16
C SER A 272 9.97 -35.46 3.84
N HIS A 273 10.04 -34.71 2.74
CA HIS A 273 9.55 -35.14 1.42
C HIS A 273 10.60 -35.88 0.57
N LEU A 274 11.89 -35.78 0.89
CA LEU A 274 12.97 -36.43 0.13
C LEU A 274 12.77 -37.94 -0.03
N GLY A 275 12.37 -38.64 1.03
CA GLY A 275 12.16 -40.10 0.99
C GLY A 275 11.02 -40.51 0.04
N GLY A 276 9.93 -39.74 0.03
CA GLY A 276 8.81 -39.94 -0.89
C GLY A 276 9.20 -39.68 -2.33
N ALA A 277 9.90 -38.57 -2.60
CA ALA A 277 10.38 -38.21 -3.94
C ALA A 277 11.36 -39.26 -4.51
N VAL A 278 12.26 -39.81 -3.68
CA VAL A 278 13.15 -40.91 -4.09
C VAL A 278 12.35 -42.16 -4.45
N THR A 279 11.33 -42.51 -3.67
CA THR A 279 10.47 -43.68 -3.95
C THR A 279 9.70 -43.50 -5.26
N ALA A 280 9.06 -42.34 -5.47
CA ALA A 280 8.33 -42.04 -6.69
C ALA A 280 9.23 -42.11 -7.94
N LEU A 281 10.44 -41.53 -7.87
CA LEU A 281 11.38 -41.58 -8.99
C LEU A 281 11.85 -43.02 -9.30
N ARG A 282 12.07 -43.86 -8.26
CA ARG A 282 12.41 -45.29 -8.46
C ARG A 282 11.30 -46.06 -9.14
N GLU A 283 10.04 -45.81 -8.75
CA GLU A 283 8.88 -46.44 -9.39
C GLU A 283 8.75 -46.04 -10.86
N GLU A 284 8.96 -44.76 -11.17
CA GLU A 284 8.93 -44.28 -12.55
C GLU A 284 10.09 -44.85 -13.39
N MET A 285 11.30 -44.96 -12.82
CA MET A 285 12.43 -45.65 -13.47
C MET A 285 12.12 -47.13 -13.75
N ALA A 286 11.48 -47.83 -12.80
CA ALA A 286 11.08 -49.22 -13.01
C ALA A 286 10.01 -49.35 -14.11
N ALA A 287 9.07 -48.41 -14.19
CA ALA A 287 8.10 -48.35 -15.27
C ALA A 287 8.75 -48.04 -16.62
N ALA A 288 9.71 -47.11 -16.66
CA ALA A 288 10.51 -46.78 -17.83
C ALA A 288 11.23 -48.01 -18.41
N GLN A 289 11.89 -48.77 -17.53
CA GLN A 289 12.65 -49.96 -17.90
C GLN A 289 11.74 -51.08 -18.44
N ARG A 290 10.51 -51.20 -17.93
CA ARG A 290 9.52 -52.15 -18.47
C ARG A 290 9.00 -51.74 -19.84
N LEU A 291 8.80 -50.44 -20.07
CA LEU A 291 8.22 -49.92 -21.31
C LEU A 291 9.21 -49.99 -22.49
N ALA A 292 10.46 -49.57 -22.27
CA ALA A 292 11.44 -49.43 -23.35
C ALA A 292 12.88 -49.72 -22.86
N PRO A 293 13.21 -50.99 -22.56
CA PRO A 293 14.48 -51.36 -21.93
C PRO A 293 15.74 -51.10 -22.77
N ALA A 294 15.60 -51.02 -24.10
CA ALA A 294 16.70 -50.83 -25.05
C ALA A 294 16.78 -49.40 -25.62
N ASP A 295 15.88 -48.50 -25.21
CA ASP A 295 15.87 -47.12 -25.69
C ASP A 295 17.00 -46.32 -25.04
N THR A 296 17.86 -45.73 -25.87
CA THR A 296 19.07 -45.02 -25.41
C THR A 296 18.75 -43.76 -24.60
N ALA A 297 17.65 -43.07 -24.89
CA ALA A 297 17.21 -41.90 -24.13
C ALA A 297 16.69 -42.31 -22.75
N VAL A 298 15.97 -43.45 -22.67
CA VAL A 298 15.53 -44.03 -21.38
C VAL A 298 16.72 -44.47 -20.53
N ILE A 299 17.73 -45.13 -21.12
CA ILE A 299 18.96 -45.54 -20.41
C ILE A 299 19.70 -44.32 -19.84
N SER A 300 19.84 -43.25 -20.63
CA SER A 300 20.49 -42.01 -20.18
C SER A 300 19.72 -41.33 -19.06
N ALA A 301 18.39 -41.19 -19.20
CA ALA A 301 17.53 -40.56 -18.19
C ALA A 301 17.52 -41.33 -16.86
N THR A 302 17.46 -42.67 -16.92
CA THR A 302 17.52 -43.53 -15.73
C THR A 302 18.89 -43.50 -15.05
N ALA A 303 20.00 -43.39 -15.80
CA ALA A 303 21.33 -43.17 -15.23
C ALA A 303 21.43 -41.82 -14.50
N ALA A 304 20.91 -40.75 -15.10
CA ALA A 304 20.86 -39.42 -14.48
C ALA A 304 19.97 -39.41 -13.21
N ALA A 305 18.81 -40.09 -13.24
CA ALA A 305 17.94 -40.28 -12.09
C ALA A 305 18.62 -41.08 -10.97
N THR A 306 19.39 -42.11 -11.31
CA THR A 306 20.19 -42.88 -10.33
C THR A 306 21.22 -41.99 -9.62
N ALA A 307 21.92 -41.14 -10.38
CA ALA A 307 22.87 -40.19 -9.80
C ALA A 307 22.18 -39.18 -8.87
N ALA A 308 21.00 -38.69 -9.26
CA ALA A 308 20.19 -37.79 -8.44
C ALA A 308 19.71 -38.44 -7.14
N ILE A 309 19.27 -39.70 -7.18
CA ILE A 309 18.87 -40.45 -5.97
C ILE A 309 20.04 -40.58 -4.99
N LYS A 310 21.25 -40.90 -5.49
CA LYS A 310 22.45 -40.97 -4.64
C LYS A 310 22.78 -39.61 -4.02
N ALA A 311 22.69 -38.53 -4.80
CA ALA A 311 22.90 -37.17 -4.29
C ALA A 311 21.85 -36.78 -3.23
N ALA A 312 20.59 -37.16 -3.43
CA ALA A 312 19.51 -36.88 -2.49
C ALA A 312 19.68 -37.59 -1.13
N GLN A 313 20.30 -38.78 -1.10
CA GLN A 313 20.62 -39.49 0.14
C GLN A 313 21.69 -38.74 0.97
N HIS A 314 22.64 -38.08 0.31
CA HIS A 314 23.56 -37.16 0.97
C HIS A 314 22.86 -35.87 1.43
N ALA A 315 21.91 -35.36 0.63
CA ALA A 315 21.09 -34.21 1.02
C ALA A 315 20.25 -34.46 2.28
N SER A 316 19.78 -35.69 2.51
CA SER A 316 19.04 -36.07 3.73
C SER A 316 19.90 -36.24 4.98
N THR A 317 21.23 -36.19 4.87
CA THR A 317 22.18 -36.42 5.98
C THR A 317 23.16 -35.26 6.13
N GLY A 318 22.64 -34.08 6.48
CA GLY A 318 23.47 -32.88 6.70
C GLY A 318 23.66 -31.99 5.45
N GLY A 319 22.93 -32.25 4.36
CA GLY A 319 23.09 -31.53 3.10
C GLY A 319 22.05 -30.43 2.86
N ASP A 320 21.74 -30.17 1.59
CA ASP A 320 20.70 -29.22 1.15
C ASP A 320 19.44 -29.97 0.69
N PRO A 321 18.43 -30.14 1.55
CA PRO A 321 17.21 -30.87 1.20
C PRO A 321 16.38 -30.16 0.12
N LEU A 322 16.42 -28.83 0.05
CA LEU A 322 15.71 -28.05 -0.98
C LEU A 322 16.36 -28.26 -2.35
N GLY A 323 17.69 -28.18 -2.41
CA GLY A 323 18.47 -28.52 -3.60
C GLY A 323 18.23 -29.96 -4.04
N GLY A 324 18.22 -30.90 -3.09
CA GLY A 324 17.95 -32.32 -3.33
C GLY A 324 16.59 -32.56 -3.97
N LEU A 325 15.51 -32.01 -3.39
CA LEU A 325 14.16 -32.13 -3.95
C LEU A 325 14.06 -31.51 -5.35
N ARG A 326 14.64 -30.32 -5.56
CA ARG A 326 14.63 -29.66 -6.87
C ARG A 326 15.27 -30.54 -7.94
N VAL A 327 16.40 -31.18 -7.63
CA VAL A 327 17.08 -32.10 -8.55
C VAL A 327 16.21 -33.34 -8.81
N LEU A 328 15.61 -33.95 -7.78
CA LEU A 328 14.74 -35.12 -7.96
C LEU A 328 13.53 -34.80 -8.85
N THR A 329 12.82 -33.70 -8.56
CA THR A 329 11.66 -33.25 -9.35
C THR A 329 12.05 -32.98 -10.80
N GLN A 330 13.21 -32.34 -11.04
CA GLN A 330 13.71 -32.11 -12.39
C GLN A 330 13.97 -33.45 -13.11
N ARG A 331 14.61 -34.42 -12.46
CA ARG A 331 14.86 -35.74 -13.08
C ARG A 331 13.61 -36.54 -13.35
N GLN A 332 12.59 -36.40 -12.49
CA GLN A 332 11.30 -36.98 -12.73
C GLN A 332 10.65 -36.39 -13.99
N ALA A 333 10.65 -35.06 -14.13
CA ALA A 333 10.13 -34.38 -15.32
C ALA A 333 10.91 -34.76 -16.60
N ASP A 334 12.24 -34.83 -16.53
CA ASP A 334 13.09 -35.26 -17.65
C ASP A 334 12.72 -36.69 -18.10
N LEU A 335 12.55 -37.62 -17.15
CA LEU A 335 12.18 -39.01 -17.44
C LEU A 335 10.76 -39.11 -18.03
N ALA A 336 9.80 -38.39 -17.45
CA ALA A 336 8.42 -38.35 -17.95
C ALA A 336 8.35 -37.84 -19.40
N ALA A 337 9.16 -36.81 -19.75
CA ALA A 337 9.24 -36.27 -21.09
C ALA A 337 9.79 -37.30 -22.11
N VAL A 338 10.78 -38.10 -21.71
CA VAL A 338 11.31 -39.20 -22.54
C VAL A 338 10.26 -40.30 -22.75
N LEU A 339 9.46 -40.61 -21.72
CA LEU A 339 8.47 -41.69 -21.78
C LEU A 339 7.19 -41.31 -22.51
N ALA A 340 6.80 -40.03 -22.53
CA ALA A 340 5.57 -39.56 -23.16
C ALA A 340 5.36 -40.10 -24.61
N PRO A 341 6.31 -39.93 -25.56
CA PRO A 341 6.12 -40.44 -26.91
C PRO A 341 6.13 -41.97 -27.00
N LEU A 342 6.77 -42.66 -26.04
CA LEU A 342 6.82 -44.12 -26.00
C LEU A 342 5.49 -44.72 -25.52
N ARG A 343 4.87 -44.10 -24.51
CA ARG A 343 3.53 -44.44 -24.02
C ARG A 343 2.49 -44.26 -25.12
N GLU A 344 2.53 -43.13 -25.84
CA GLU A 344 1.61 -42.87 -26.95
C GLU A 344 1.73 -43.88 -28.11
N ARG A 345 2.92 -44.46 -28.33
CA ARG A 345 3.10 -45.55 -29.31
C ARG A 345 2.56 -46.87 -28.79
N ALA A 346 2.77 -47.17 -27.51
CA ALA A 346 2.27 -48.39 -26.89
C ALA A 346 0.73 -48.40 -26.81
N ASP A 347 0.09 -47.26 -26.52
CA ASP A 347 -1.38 -47.14 -26.46
C ASP A 347 -2.06 -47.24 -27.84
N ARG A 348 -1.29 -47.03 -28.92
CA ARG A 348 -1.75 -47.13 -30.32
C ARG A 348 -1.49 -48.49 -30.96
N ALA A 349 -0.74 -49.38 -30.30
CA ALA A 349 -0.34 -50.69 -30.79
C ALA A 349 -1.25 -51.79 -30.21
#